data_AF-A0A7V5XFQ3-F1
#
_entry.id   AF-A0A7V5XFQ3-F1
#
_cell.length_a   1.000
_cell.length_b   1.000
_cell.length_c   1.000
_cell.angle_alpha   90.00
_cell.angle_beta   90.00
_cell.angle_gamma   90.00
#
_symmetry.space_group_name_H-M   'P 1'
#
loop_
_entity.id
_entity.type
_entity.pdbx_description
1 polymer ?
#
loop_
_entity_poly.entity_id
_entity_poly.type
_entity_poly.pdbx_seq_one_letter_code
_entity_poly.pdbx_strand_id
1 'polypeptide(L)'
;GLMVATVPRNIVKLEHMAITALSEVKASFEKINLYIKYSFLISFPFIIGFFFLAKLVVLVFFGYGEFTLADVELTAEAIKYYALSLAFMFIWAILYRAYQVLNWLKPVFFIAIAGILVNGFLNYIFVVVYKLGIKGICLGTFFAYFVLCFLSYFGLKLKSDPLIMKGSKNGGKDKMSNL
;
A
#
# COMPACT_ATOMS: atom_id res chain seq x y z
N GLY A 1 -7.90 26.23 13.79
CA GLY A 1 -8.86 25.46 14.60
C GLY A 1 -9.83 24.66 13.75
N LEU A 2 -10.73 25.33 13.00
CA LEU A 2 -11.79 24.66 12.25
C LEU A 2 -11.32 23.73 11.12
N MET A 3 -10.27 24.09 10.35
CA MET A 3 -9.72 23.23 9.30
C MET A 3 -9.12 21.92 9.85
N VAL A 4 -8.40 21.97 10.97
CA VAL A 4 -7.83 20.77 11.62
C VAL A 4 -8.93 19.86 12.17
N ALA A 5 -10.08 20.41 12.56
CA ALA A 5 -11.22 19.66 13.06
C ALA A 5 -12.12 19.04 11.95
N THR A 6 -12.16 19.64 10.75
CA THR A 6 -12.96 19.12 9.62
C THR A 6 -12.21 18.15 8.72
N VAL A 7 -10.89 18.23 8.66
CA VAL A 7 -10.03 17.29 7.92
C VAL A 7 -10.28 15.83 8.30
N PRO A 8 -10.33 15.42 9.58
CA PRO A 8 -10.60 14.03 9.95
C PRO A 8 -11.98 13.56 9.47
N ARG A 9 -12.98 14.44 9.56
CA ARG A 9 -14.37 14.10 9.20
C ARG A 9 -14.55 13.92 7.69
N ASN A 10 -13.85 14.72 6.89
CA ASN A 10 -13.88 14.60 5.43
C ASN A 10 -13.09 13.37 4.94
N ILE A 11 -11.97 13.04 5.58
CA ILE A 11 -11.20 11.82 5.29
C ILE A 11 -12.04 10.59 5.58
N VAL A 12 -12.67 10.51 6.76
CA VAL A 12 -13.50 9.36 7.15
C VAL A 12 -14.71 9.20 6.20
N LYS A 13 -15.35 10.30 5.76
CA LYS A 13 -16.43 10.23 4.77
C LYS A 13 -15.97 9.74 3.41
N LEU A 14 -14.79 10.16 2.95
CA LEU A 14 -14.20 9.69 1.69
C LEU A 14 -13.88 8.20 1.75
N GLU A 15 -13.35 7.72 2.88
CA GLU A 15 -13.12 6.31 3.11
C GLU A 15 -14.43 5.51 3.06
N HIS A 16 -15.47 5.95 3.77
CA HIS A 16 -16.77 5.27 3.75
C HIS A 16 -17.40 5.25 2.35
N MET A 17 -17.35 6.35 1.59
CA MET A 17 -17.87 6.37 0.21
C MET A 17 -17.09 5.45 -0.71
N ALA A 18 -15.76 5.41 -0.61
CA ALA A 18 -14.93 4.50 -1.38
C ALA A 18 -15.21 3.03 -1.03
N ILE A 19 -15.44 2.71 0.26
CA ILE A 19 -15.82 1.37 0.73
C ILE A 19 -17.20 0.98 0.18
N THR A 20 -18.20 1.87 0.23
CA THR A 20 -19.56 1.58 -0.25
C THR A 20 -19.59 1.34 -1.76
N ALA A 21 -18.93 2.20 -2.55
CA ALA A 21 -18.83 2.00 -4.01
C ALA A 21 -18.13 0.69 -4.37
N LEU A 22 -17.14 0.27 -3.57
CA LEU A 22 -16.44 -1.00 -3.77
C LEU A 22 -17.27 -2.21 -3.25
N SER A 23 -18.22 -2.01 -2.34
CA SER A 23 -19.10 -3.06 -1.80
C SER A 23 -20.24 -3.46 -2.75
N GLU A 24 -20.83 -2.51 -3.47
CA GLU A 24 -21.78 -2.79 -4.56
C GLU A 24 -21.11 -3.60 -5.68
N VAL A 25 -19.83 -3.31 -5.89
CA VAL A 25 -18.93 -4.04 -6.76
C VAL A 25 -18.44 -5.28 -6.02
N LYS A 26 -19.37 -6.17 -5.65
CA LYS A 26 -19.17 -7.52 -5.04
C LYS A 26 -17.72 -7.95 -5.21
N ALA A 27 -16.93 -7.95 -4.13
CA ALA A 27 -15.47 -8.14 -4.12
C ALA A 27 -15.05 -9.39 -4.91
N SER A 28 -14.98 -9.25 -6.22
CA SER A 28 -14.74 -10.32 -7.18
C SER A 28 -13.25 -10.29 -7.49
N PHE A 29 -12.63 -11.47 -7.45
CA PHE A 29 -11.21 -11.63 -7.74
C PHE A 29 -10.84 -11.10 -9.12
N GLU A 30 -11.76 -11.18 -10.07
CA GLU A 30 -11.59 -10.63 -11.42
C GLU A 30 -11.36 -9.12 -11.40
N LYS A 31 -12.11 -8.40 -10.56
CA LYS A 31 -12.00 -6.93 -10.45
C LYS A 31 -10.75 -6.53 -9.68
N ILE A 32 -10.39 -7.26 -8.61
CA ILE A 32 -9.13 -7.04 -7.89
C ILE A 32 -7.95 -7.23 -8.85
N ASN A 33 -7.95 -8.29 -9.66
CA ASN A 33 -6.89 -8.54 -10.63
C ASN A 33 -6.82 -7.43 -11.70
N LEU A 34 -7.97 -6.93 -12.15
CA LEU A 34 -8.06 -5.81 -13.09
C LEU A 34 -7.52 -4.51 -12.49
N TYR A 35 -7.81 -4.22 -11.22
CA TYR A 35 -7.24 -3.08 -10.52
C TYR A 35 -5.74 -3.20 -10.28
N ILE A 36 -5.22 -4.41 -10.01
CA ILE A 36 -3.78 -4.66 -9.94
C ILE A 36 -3.11 -4.38 -11.29
N LYS A 37 -3.71 -4.85 -12.40
CA LYS A 37 -3.23 -4.55 -13.76
C LYS A 37 -3.22 -3.04 -14.03
N TYR A 38 -4.27 -2.31 -13.67
CA TYR A 38 -4.30 -0.86 -13.81
C TYR A 38 -3.27 -0.16 -12.92
N SER A 39 -3.01 -0.68 -11.71
CA SER A 39 -1.98 -0.15 -10.82
C SER A 39 -0.60 -0.22 -11.47
N PHE A 40 -0.27 -1.32 -12.14
CA PHE A 40 0.97 -1.40 -12.93
C PHE A 40 0.97 -0.44 -14.11
N LEU A 41 -0.15 -0.36 -14.85
CA LEU A 41 -0.27 0.49 -16.03
C LEU A 41 -0.10 1.98 -15.68
N ILE A 42 -0.68 2.44 -14.57
CA ILE A 42 -0.53 3.81 -14.09
C ILE A 42 0.84 4.04 -13.47
N SER A 43 1.42 3.07 -12.76
CA SER A 43 2.72 3.28 -12.11
C SER A 43 3.85 3.45 -13.10
N PHE A 44 3.77 2.81 -14.27
CA PHE A 44 4.82 2.86 -15.29
C PHE A 44 5.15 4.29 -15.77
N PRO A 45 4.20 5.11 -16.26
CA PRO A 45 4.48 6.49 -16.64
C PRO A 45 4.91 7.36 -15.45
N PHE A 46 4.43 7.09 -14.24
CA PHE A 46 4.87 7.82 -13.04
C PHE A 46 6.32 7.51 -12.70
N ILE A 47 6.74 6.24 -12.76
CA ILE A 47 8.13 5.84 -12.53
C ILE A 47 9.04 6.56 -13.53
N ILE A 48 8.69 6.53 -14.81
CA ILE A 48 9.43 7.23 -15.87
C ILE A 48 9.47 8.74 -15.57
N GLY A 49 8.32 9.35 -15.26
CA GLY A 49 8.22 10.77 -14.92
C GLY A 49 9.13 11.15 -13.76
N PHE A 50 9.10 10.40 -12.65
CA PHE A 50 10.00 10.64 -11.52
C PHE A 50 11.46 10.38 -11.88
N PHE A 51 11.78 9.45 -12.77
CA PHE A 51 13.16 9.18 -13.16
C PHE A 51 13.82 10.39 -13.84
N PHE A 52 13.08 11.08 -14.72
CA PHE A 52 13.55 12.28 -15.42
C PHE A 52 13.41 13.54 -14.57
N LEU A 53 12.29 13.71 -13.86
CA LEU A 53 11.98 14.94 -13.14
C LEU A 53 12.50 14.96 -11.70
N ALA A 54 13.00 13.87 -11.11
CA ALA A 54 13.38 13.81 -9.69
C ALA A 54 14.29 14.96 -9.26
N LYS A 55 15.36 15.25 -10.01
CA LYS A 55 16.30 16.34 -9.65
C LYS A 55 15.62 17.70 -9.70
N LEU A 56 14.77 17.95 -10.70
CA LEU A 56 14.03 19.19 -10.83
C LEU A 56 12.98 19.35 -9.72
N VAL A 57 12.24 18.28 -9.41
CA VAL A 57 11.27 18.26 -8.31
C VAL A 57 11.97 18.59 -6.99
N VAL A 58 13.09 17.92 -6.67
CA VAL A 58 13.80 18.20 -5.41
C VAL A 58 14.34 19.62 -5.38
N LEU A 59 14.90 20.12 -6.49
CA LEU A 59 15.44 21.48 -6.53
C LEU A 59 14.34 22.55 -6.38
N VAL A 60 13.18 22.35 -6.99
CA VAL A 60 12.05 23.29 -6.86
C VAL A 60 11.46 23.23 -5.44
N PHE A 61 11.36 22.04 -4.84
CA PHE A 61 10.74 21.86 -3.52
C PHE A 61 11.67 22.11 -2.34
N PHE A 62 12.98 21.88 -2.49
CA PHE A 62 13.94 21.91 -1.40
C PHE A 62 15.17 22.77 -1.69
N GLY A 63 15.37 23.29 -2.91
CA GLY A 63 16.57 24.02 -3.32
C GLY A 63 16.66 25.46 -2.79
N TYR A 64 16.26 25.70 -1.54
CA TYR A 64 16.34 26.99 -0.86
C TYR A 64 16.84 26.82 0.57
N GLY A 65 17.52 27.85 1.09
CA GLY A 65 18.10 27.83 2.45
C GLY A 65 19.37 26.98 2.54
N GLU A 66 19.48 26.19 3.61
CA GLU A 66 20.65 25.35 3.95
C GLU A 66 20.77 24.07 3.10
N PHE A 67 19.87 23.85 2.14
CA PHE A 67 19.87 22.61 1.36
C PHE A 67 20.93 22.66 0.26
N THR A 68 21.99 21.88 0.42
CA THR A 68 23.12 21.92 -0.51
C THR A 68 22.81 21.15 -1.80
N LEU A 69 23.59 21.41 -2.87
CA LEU A 69 23.45 20.64 -4.11
C LEU A 69 23.73 19.15 -3.91
N ALA A 70 24.57 18.78 -2.95
CA ALA A 70 24.80 17.38 -2.60
C ALA A 70 23.54 16.71 -2.02
N ASP A 71 22.81 17.42 -1.16
CA ASP A 71 21.55 16.92 -0.59
C ASP A 71 20.44 16.78 -1.64
N VAL A 72 20.44 17.67 -2.63
CA VAL A 72 19.55 17.58 -3.81
C VAL A 72 19.81 16.29 -4.58
N GLU A 73 21.08 15.93 -4.81
CA GLU A 73 21.42 14.72 -5.56
C GLU A 73 21.06 13.45 -4.79
N LEU A 74 21.36 13.39 -3.49
CA LEU A 74 21.01 12.28 -2.62
C LEU A 74 19.49 12.07 -2.54
N THR A 75 18.72 13.15 -2.40
CA THR A 75 17.26 13.10 -2.32
C THR A 75 16.63 12.76 -3.68
N ALA A 76 17.17 13.32 -4.77
CA ALA A 76 16.70 12.98 -6.11
C ALA A 76 16.95 11.50 -6.41
N GLU A 77 18.08 10.95 -5.96
CA GLU A 77 18.36 9.53 -6.06
C GLU A 77 17.37 8.71 -5.24
N ALA A 78 17.06 9.13 -4.00
CA ALA A 78 16.03 8.49 -3.18
C ALA A 78 14.68 8.42 -3.92
N ILE A 79 14.23 9.52 -4.53
CA ILE A 79 12.96 9.57 -5.27
C ILE A 79 12.95 8.57 -6.43
N LYS A 80 14.05 8.46 -7.19
CA LYS A 80 14.15 7.50 -8.30
C LYS A 80 13.98 6.06 -7.82
N TYR A 81 14.66 5.69 -6.74
CA TYR A 81 14.55 4.33 -6.19
C TYR A 81 13.22 4.09 -5.48
N TYR A 82 12.64 5.10 -4.81
CA TYR A 82 11.30 4.99 -4.22
C TYR A 82 10.21 4.84 -5.27
N ALA A 83 10.35 5.46 -6.44
CA ALA A 83 9.38 5.34 -7.52
C ALA A 83 9.16 3.88 -7.93
N LEU A 84 10.18 3.01 -7.86
CA LEU A 84 10.02 1.57 -8.11
C LEU A 84 9.00 0.91 -7.18
N SER A 85 8.90 1.37 -5.93
CA SER A 85 7.95 0.83 -4.95
C SER A 85 6.49 1.30 -5.16
N LEU A 86 6.29 2.32 -6.03
CA LEU A 86 5.00 2.97 -6.25
C LEU A 86 3.91 1.99 -6.71
N ALA A 87 4.26 1.05 -7.60
CA ALA A 87 3.33 0.03 -8.08
C ALA A 87 2.77 -0.82 -6.93
N PHE A 88 3.65 -1.27 -6.03
CA PHE A 88 3.25 -2.09 -4.89
C PHE A 88 2.49 -1.27 -3.86
N MET A 89 2.80 0.02 -3.70
CA MET A 89 2.05 0.91 -2.81
C MET A 89 0.59 1.06 -3.26
N PHE A 90 0.34 1.22 -4.57
CA PHE A 90 -1.03 1.26 -5.10
C PHE A 90 -1.76 -0.07 -4.95
N ILE A 91 -1.09 -1.18 -5.22
CA ILE A 91 -1.67 -2.53 -5.04
C ILE A 91 -2.06 -2.75 -3.58
N TRP A 92 -1.19 -2.39 -2.63
CA TRP A 92 -1.47 -2.50 -1.19
C TRP A 92 -2.73 -1.72 -0.80
N ALA A 93 -2.87 -0.48 -1.27
CA ALA A 93 -4.04 0.34 -0.98
C ALA A 93 -5.35 -0.31 -1.47
N ILE A 94 -5.32 -0.98 -2.62
CA ILE A 94 -6.47 -1.69 -3.20
C ILE A 94 -6.78 -2.96 -2.41
N LEU A 95 -5.76 -3.76 -2.10
CA LEU A 95 -5.91 -4.98 -1.29
C LEU A 95 -6.44 -4.65 0.11
N TYR A 96 -5.89 -3.62 0.76
CA TYR A 96 -6.34 -3.15 2.06
C TYR A 96 -7.82 -2.76 2.05
N ARG A 97 -8.27 -1.99 1.06
CA ARG A 97 -9.69 -1.66 0.88
C ARG A 97 -10.56 -2.90 0.64
N ALA A 98 -10.07 -3.88 -0.11
CA ALA A 98 -10.80 -5.15 -0.30
C ALA A 98 -11.03 -5.87 1.03
N TYR A 99 -10.02 -5.91 1.92
CA TYR A 99 -10.19 -6.46 3.27
C TYR A 99 -11.15 -5.65 4.14
N GLN A 100 -11.16 -4.32 4.02
CA GLN A 100 -12.12 -3.45 4.71
C GLN A 100 -13.57 -3.74 4.27
N VAL A 101 -13.83 -3.85 2.96
CA VAL A 101 -15.16 -4.20 2.42
C VAL A 101 -15.61 -5.58 2.87
N LEU A 102 -14.69 -6.54 2.97
CA LEU A 102 -14.96 -7.88 3.48
C LEU A 102 -15.13 -7.94 5.02
N ASN A 103 -15.00 -6.82 5.73
CA ASN A 103 -14.98 -6.72 7.19
C ASN A 103 -14.00 -7.71 7.87
N TRP A 104 -12.90 -8.04 7.19
CA TRP A 104 -11.96 -9.07 7.64
C TRP A 104 -10.55 -8.51 7.84
N LEU A 105 -10.40 -7.68 8.87
CA LEU A 105 -9.16 -6.93 9.14
C LEU A 105 -8.13 -7.68 10.01
N LYS A 106 -8.50 -8.80 10.64
CA LYS A 106 -7.59 -9.58 11.49
C LYS A 106 -6.31 -10.02 10.75
N PRO A 107 -6.38 -10.62 9.53
CA PRO A 107 -5.17 -11.01 8.80
C PRO A 107 -4.32 -9.80 8.40
N VAL A 108 -4.95 -8.69 8.00
CA VAL A 108 -4.26 -7.47 7.59
C VAL A 108 -3.36 -6.93 8.69
N PHE A 109 -3.80 -7.00 9.95
CA PHE A 109 -2.98 -6.59 11.09
C PHE A 109 -1.68 -7.40 11.20
N PHE A 110 -1.76 -8.74 11.10
CA PHE A 110 -0.57 -9.59 11.13
C PHE A 110 0.33 -9.36 9.91
N ILE A 111 -0.25 -9.15 8.73
CA ILE A 111 0.50 -8.84 7.50
C ILE A 111 1.22 -7.49 7.63
N ALA A 112 0.59 -6.48 8.23
CA ALA A 112 1.21 -5.18 8.49
C ALA A 112 2.41 -5.30 9.43
N ILE A 113 2.29 -6.06 10.53
CA ILE A 113 3.40 -6.34 11.43
C ILE A 113 4.54 -7.05 10.69
N ALA A 114 4.23 -8.10 9.93
CA ALA A 114 5.23 -8.81 9.14
C ALA A 114 5.92 -7.86 8.13
N GLY A 115 5.16 -6.96 7.50
CA GLY A 115 5.69 -5.95 6.59
C GLY A 115 6.67 -4.99 7.27
N ILE A 116 6.37 -4.52 8.48
CA ILE A 116 7.26 -3.65 9.25
C ILE A 116 8.55 -4.39 9.63
N LEU A 117 8.44 -5.64 10.10
CA LEU A 117 9.60 -6.46 10.47
C LEU A 117 10.50 -6.73 9.26
N VAL A 118 9.89 -7.11 8.13
CA VAL A 118 10.58 -7.36 6.87
C VAL A 118 11.26 -6.07 6.37
N ASN A 119 10.57 -4.92 6.40
CA ASN A 119 11.14 -3.63 6.03
C ASN A 119 12.36 -3.27 6.87
N GLY A 120 12.24 -3.36 8.20
CA GLY A 120 13.36 -3.07 9.12
C GLY A 120 14.55 -4.00 8.88
N PHE A 121 14.28 -5.31 8.70
CA PHE A 121 15.31 -6.30 8.42
C PHE A 121 16.03 -6.06 7.08
N LEU A 122 15.28 -5.82 6.00
CA LEU A 122 15.83 -5.52 4.68
C LEU A 122 16.60 -4.20 4.68
N ASN A 123 16.08 -3.16 5.33
CA ASN A 123 16.78 -1.89 5.47
C ASN A 123 18.10 -2.09 6.20
N TYR A 124 18.11 -2.86 7.31
CA TYR A 124 19.34 -3.18 8.02
C TYR A 124 20.34 -3.90 7.12
N ILE A 125 19.91 -4.92 6.37
CA ILE A 125 20.78 -5.65 5.44
C ILE A 125 21.34 -4.72 4.35
N PHE A 126 20.49 -3.98 3.64
CA PHE A 126 20.95 -3.17 2.52
C PHE A 126 21.79 -1.96 2.94
N VAL A 127 21.47 -1.36 4.08
CA VAL A 127 22.21 -0.19 4.58
C VAL A 127 23.52 -0.60 5.25
N VAL A 128 23.49 -1.59 6.16
CA VAL A 128 24.65 -1.93 6.99
C VAL A 128 25.57 -2.93 6.31
N VAL A 129 25.02 -3.99 5.71
CA VAL A 129 25.84 -5.07 5.10
C VAL A 129 26.34 -4.64 3.73
N TYR A 130 25.46 -4.14 2.89
CA TYR A 130 25.78 -3.77 1.51
C TYR A 130 26.26 -2.33 1.33
N LYS A 131 26.20 -1.49 2.38
CA LYS A 131 26.63 -0.08 2.38
C LYS A 131 26.04 0.74 1.21
N LEU A 132 24.82 0.44 0.80
CA LEU A 132 24.12 1.12 -0.30
C LEU A 132 23.61 2.52 0.07
N GLY A 133 23.76 2.92 1.34
CA GLY A 133 23.28 4.20 1.87
C GLY A 133 21.78 4.37 1.63
N ILE A 134 21.39 5.51 1.06
CA ILE A 134 19.99 5.89 0.79
C ILE A 134 19.31 4.90 -0.17
N LYS A 135 20.02 4.40 -1.18
CA LYS A 135 19.49 3.40 -2.13
C LYS A 135 19.02 2.13 -1.41
N GLY A 136 19.75 1.73 -0.37
CA GLY A 136 19.44 0.53 0.41
C GLY A 136 18.11 0.64 1.13
N ILE A 137 17.80 1.81 1.69
CA ILE A 137 16.53 2.09 2.37
C ILE A 137 15.37 2.05 1.36
N CYS A 138 15.56 2.65 0.19
CA CYS A 138 14.55 2.64 -0.87
C CYS A 138 14.26 1.21 -1.38
N LEU A 139 15.32 0.41 -1.60
CA LEU A 139 15.19 -0.99 -2.01
C LEU A 139 14.54 -1.86 -0.92
N GLY A 140 14.89 -1.66 0.34
CA GLY A 140 14.24 -2.37 1.45
C GLY A 140 12.75 -2.07 1.53
N THR A 141 12.35 -0.83 1.24
CA THR A 141 10.94 -0.44 1.14
C THR A 141 10.23 -1.08 -0.05
N PHE A 142 10.88 -1.13 -1.22
CA PHE A 142 10.37 -1.86 -2.37
C PHE A 142 10.07 -3.33 -2.05
N PHE A 143 11.03 -4.05 -1.46
CA PHE A 143 10.85 -5.46 -1.10
C PHE A 143 9.82 -5.66 0.02
N ALA A 144 9.74 -4.74 0.98
CA ALA A 144 8.71 -4.80 2.01
C ALA A 144 7.30 -4.70 1.43
N TYR A 145 7.06 -3.72 0.53
CA TYR A 145 5.77 -3.60 -0.14
C TYR A 145 5.46 -4.79 -1.04
N PHE A 146 6.48 -5.36 -1.70
CA PHE A 146 6.31 -6.60 -2.46
C PHE A 146 5.81 -7.75 -1.56
N VAL A 147 6.45 -7.96 -0.41
CA VAL A 147 6.07 -9.00 0.56
C VAL A 147 4.67 -8.73 1.13
N LEU A 148 4.35 -7.48 1.52
CA LEU A 148 3.03 -7.06 1.97
C LEU A 148 1.93 -7.40 0.96
N CYS A 149 2.13 -7.02 -0.30
CA CYS A 149 1.19 -7.29 -1.38
C CYS A 149 1.06 -8.80 -1.65
N PHE A 150 2.17 -9.53 -1.62
CA PHE A 150 2.19 -10.97 -1.82
C PHE A 150 1.41 -11.71 -0.73
N LEU A 151 1.67 -11.41 0.56
CA LEU A 151 0.97 -11.99 1.69
C LEU A 151 -0.52 -11.65 1.67
N SER A 152 -0.88 -10.40 1.38
CA SER A 152 -2.29 -9.98 1.28
C SER A 152 -3.02 -10.65 0.12
N TYR A 153 -2.37 -10.76 -1.05
CA TYR A 153 -2.98 -11.45 -2.18
C TYR A 153 -3.23 -12.93 -1.87
N PHE A 154 -2.25 -13.60 -1.24
CA PHE A 154 -2.38 -15.00 -0.81
C PHE A 154 -3.47 -15.17 0.25
N GLY A 155 -3.54 -14.27 1.23
CA GLY A 155 -4.57 -14.29 2.27
C GLY A 155 -5.99 -14.11 1.73
N LEU A 156 -6.18 -13.27 0.70
CA LEU A 156 -7.47 -13.15 0.01
C LEU A 156 -7.79 -14.44 -0.76
N LYS A 157 -6.84 -14.98 -1.51
CA LYS A 157 -7.01 -16.24 -2.26
C LYS A 157 -7.45 -17.40 -1.37
N LEU A 158 -6.80 -17.57 -0.21
CA LEU A 158 -7.11 -18.64 0.75
C LEU A 158 -8.54 -18.54 1.31
N LYS A 159 -9.05 -17.32 1.50
CA LYS A 159 -10.41 -17.10 2.03
C LYS A 159 -11.50 -17.36 0.99
N SER A 160 -11.17 -17.20 -0.28
CA SER A 160 -12.12 -17.32 -1.38
C SER A 160 -12.21 -18.72 -1.95
N ASP A 161 -11.47 -19.65 -1.36
CA ASP A 161 -11.69 -21.08 -1.49
C ASP A 161 -13.07 -21.46 -0.92
N PRO A 162 -13.94 -22.19 -1.64
CA PRO A 162 -15.33 -22.44 -1.27
C PRO A 162 -15.53 -23.16 0.08
N LEU A 163 -14.48 -23.77 0.65
CA LEU A 163 -14.54 -24.54 1.89
C LEU A 163 -14.73 -23.66 3.15
N ILE A 164 -14.30 -22.38 3.13
CA ILE A 164 -14.51 -21.47 4.28
C ILE A 164 -15.82 -20.67 4.18
N MET A 165 -16.36 -20.46 2.97
CA MET A 165 -17.69 -19.86 2.79
C MET A 165 -18.82 -20.72 3.38
N LYS A 166 -18.62 -22.03 3.50
CA LYS A 166 -19.60 -22.95 4.11
C LYS A 166 -19.67 -22.83 5.63
N GLY A 167 -18.57 -22.46 6.29
CA GLY A 167 -18.52 -22.25 7.74
C GLY A 167 -19.18 -20.92 8.20
N SER A 168 -19.17 -19.89 7.35
CA SER A 168 -19.75 -18.58 7.71
C SER A 168 -21.26 -18.47 7.45
N LYS A 169 -21.86 -19.33 6.61
CA LYS A 169 -23.32 -19.34 6.39
C LYS A 169 -24.10 -20.05 7.51
N ASN A 170 -23.47 -20.96 8.27
CA ASN A 170 -24.16 -21.63 9.38
C ASN A 170 -24.21 -20.80 10.68
N GLY A 171 -23.32 -19.85 10.89
CA GLY A 171 -23.33 -19.03 12.12
C GLY A 171 -24.36 -17.88 12.14
N GLY A 172 -25.03 -17.60 11.02
CA GLY A 172 -25.98 -16.48 10.87
C GLY A 172 -27.46 -16.87 10.92
N LYS A 173 -27.80 -18.16 10.83
CA LYS A 173 -29.21 -18.61 10.88
C LYS A 173 -29.72 -18.95 12.28
N ASP A 174 -28.85 -19.23 13.24
CA ASP A 174 -29.28 -19.66 14.59
C ASP A 174 -29.57 -18.50 15.57
N LYS A 175 -29.25 -17.26 15.20
CA LYS A 175 -29.45 -16.08 16.08
C LYS A 175 -30.73 -15.28 15.81
N MET A 176 -31.56 -15.68 14.86
CA MET A 176 -32.77 -14.93 14.47
C MET A 176 -34.06 -15.77 14.57
N SER A 177 -34.03 -16.86 15.35
CA SER A 177 -35.23 -17.64 15.72
C SER A 177 -35.48 -17.70 17.24
N ASN A 178 -34.70 -16.97 18.05
CA ASN A 178 -34.82 -16.94 19.52
C ASN A 178 -34.85 -15.50 20.08
N LEU A 179 -35.42 -14.58 19.32
CA LEU A 179 -35.90 -13.27 19.77
C LEU A 179 -37.27 -13.06 19.13
#